data_AF-A0A7C3VH95-F1
#
_entry.id   AF-A0A7C3VH95-F1
#
_cell.length_a   1.000
_cell.length_b   1.000
_cell.length_c   1.000
_cell.angle_alpha   90.00
_cell.angle_beta   90.00
_cell.angle_gamma   90.00
#
_symmetry.space_group_name_H-M   'P 1'
#
loop_
_entity.id
_entity.type
_entity.pdbx_description
1 polymer ?
#
loop_
_entity_poly.entity_id
_entity_poly.type
_entity_poly.pdbx_seq_one_letter_code
_entity_poly.pdbx_strand_id
1 'polypeptide(L)'
;MQNITLDFHIQARVWLQEHPQIIYSATDLIEREVGSGLEKKAGDKRAALEILIPVGPRFLYGLLGAKFIPNDSGKIVVQILVSTTEEADYKKSIASEQHLDTVRVGLPREYSNSVIEGALQALNPQSCTELGSGILRFDQAAWGEIGSSNKIFRQIAATVVQLLALNSDKNQTQLTEIIKAYTYN
;
A
#
# COMPACT_ATOMS: atom_id res chain seq x y z
N MET A 1 6.82 -12.90 3.05
CA MET A 1 6.81 -11.67 3.87
C MET A 1 8.20 -11.43 4.44
N GLN A 2 8.69 -10.18 4.41
CA GLN A 2 9.95 -9.76 5.04
C GLN A 2 9.66 -8.78 6.18
N ASN A 3 10.26 -9.01 7.35
CA ASN A 3 10.23 -8.06 8.47
C ASN A 3 11.42 -7.11 8.33
N ILE A 4 11.17 -5.81 8.44
CA ILE A 4 12.18 -4.76 8.35
C ILE A 4 12.06 -3.90 9.60
N THR A 5 13.18 -3.73 10.32
CA THR A 5 13.32 -2.74 11.38
C THR A 5 14.16 -1.60 10.86
N LEU A 6 13.64 -0.38 10.92
CA LEU A 6 14.33 0.84 10.51
C LEU A 6 14.80 1.62 11.74
N ASP A 7 15.43 2.76 11.51
CA ASP A 7 15.85 3.66 12.58
C ASP A 7 14.65 4.10 13.44
N PHE A 8 14.90 4.56 14.66
CA PHE A 8 13.87 5.02 15.60
C PHE A 8 12.78 3.99 15.93
N HIS A 9 13.13 2.69 15.89
CA HIS A 9 12.23 1.57 16.20
C HIS A 9 11.02 1.46 15.28
N ILE A 10 11.08 2.04 14.07
CA ILE A 10 10.05 1.84 13.06
C ILE A 10 10.08 0.39 12.61
N GLN A 11 8.91 -0.23 12.56
CA GLN A 11 8.74 -1.62 12.14
C GLN A 11 7.87 -1.68 10.90
N ALA A 12 8.31 -2.47 9.92
CA ALA A 12 7.57 -2.70 8.70
C ALA A 12 7.52 -4.19 8.36
N ARG A 13 6.39 -4.62 7.80
CA ARG A 13 6.26 -5.90 7.10
C ARG A 13 6.01 -5.62 5.64
N VAL A 14 6.80 -6.26 4.78
CA VAL A 14 6.74 -6.09 3.33
C VAL A 14 6.41 -7.43 2.69
N TRP A 15 5.44 -7.40 1.80
CA TRP A 15 5.08 -8.51 0.93
C TRP A 15 5.44 -8.11 -0.50
N LEU A 16 6.25 -8.91 -1.19
CA LEU A 16 6.62 -8.72 -2.59
C LEU A 16 6.22 -9.95 -3.39
N GLN A 17 5.55 -9.76 -4.51
CA GLN A 17 4.95 -10.82 -5.33
C GLN A 17 3.94 -11.69 -4.57
N GLU A 18 3.47 -11.21 -3.42
CA GLU A 18 2.52 -11.87 -2.53
C GLU A 18 1.68 -10.78 -1.81
N HIS A 19 0.73 -11.16 -0.96
CA HIS A 19 -0.08 -10.22 -0.18
C HIS A 19 -0.56 -10.83 1.15
N PRO A 20 -0.96 -10.02 2.14
CA PRO A 20 -1.36 -10.49 3.47
C PRO A 20 -2.69 -11.28 3.57
N GLN A 21 -3.24 -11.80 2.45
CA GLN A 21 -4.49 -12.60 2.41
C GLN A 21 -5.66 -11.99 3.20
N ILE A 22 -5.75 -10.67 3.23
CA ILE A 22 -6.86 -9.97 3.88
C ILE A 22 -8.06 -10.00 2.94
N ILE A 23 -9.22 -10.37 3.46
CA ILE A 23 -10.47 -10.45 2.69
C ILE A 23 -11.50 -9.56 3.39
N TYR A 24 -12.07 -8.62 2.64
CA TYR A 24 -13.15 -7.76 3.10
C TYR A 24 -14.15 -7.46 2.00
N SER A 25 -15.37 -7.14 2.40
CA SER A 25 -16.45 -6.80 1.48
C SER A 25 -16.31 -5.34 1.06
N ALA A 26 -15.90 -5.13 -0.18
CA ALA A 26 -15.89 -3.81 -0.79
C ALA A 26 -17.34 -3.34 -1.00
N THR A 27 -17.65 -2.17 -0.44
CA THR A 27 -18.94 -1.49 -0.58
C THR A 27 -18.92 -0.42 -1.66
N ASP A 28 -17.73 0.04 -2.04
CA ASP A 28 -17.53 1.02 -3.10
C ASP A 28 -16.18 0.81 -3.81
N LEU A 29 -16.08 1.35 -5.02
CA LEU A 29 -14.90 1.29 -5.88
C LEU A 29 -14.61 2.70 -6.40
N ILE A 30 -13.45 3.24 -6.04
CA ILE A 30 -12.99 4.53 -6.56
C ILE A 30 -11.95 4.29 -7.65
N GLU A 31 -12.13 4.94 -8.81
CA GLU A 31 -11.25 4.78 -9.96
C GLU A 31 -10.64 6.09 -10.45
N ARG A 32 -9.38 6.05 -10.87
CA ARG A 32 -8.67 7.15 -11.55
C ARG A 32 -7.79 6.60 -12.66
N GLU A 33 -7.77 7.28 -13.80
CA GLU A 33 -6.92 6.90 -14.94
C GLU A 33 -5.68 7.78 -14.99
N VAL A 34 -4.54 7.17 -15.36
CA VAL A 34 -3.24 7.84 -15.45
C VAL A 34 -2.50 7.38 -16.70
N GLY A 35 -1.88 8.35 -17.37
CA GLY A 35 -1.06 8.11 -18.55
C GLY A 35 -1.88 7.79 -19.80
N SER A 36 -1.17 7.71 -20.92
CA SER A 36 -1.72 7.31 -22.21
C SER A 36 -0.59 6.74 -23.07
N GLY A 37 -0.91 5.78 -23.95
CA GLY A 37 0.06 5.14 -24.83
C GLY A 37 1.08 4.25 -24.12
N LEU A 38 0.78 3.77 -22.91
CA LEU A 38 1.67 2.85 -22.19
C LEU A 38 1.65 1.45 -22.83
N GLU A 39 2.82 0.83 -22.95
CA GLU A 39 2.92 -0.56 -23.38
C GLU A 39 2.43 -1.52 -22.30
N LYS A 40 1.80 -2.62 -22.71
CA LYS A 40 1.52 -3.73 -21.79
C LYS A 40 2.82 -4.46 -21.43
N LYS A 41 3.06 -4.64 -20.13
CA LYS A 41 4.14 -5.53 -19.63
C LYS A 41 3.57 -6.91 -19.27
N ALA A 42 4.44 -7.89 -19.12
CA ALA A 42 4.04 -9.25 -18.77
C ALA A 42 4.04 -9.46 -17.24
N GLY A 43 3.12 -10.31 -16.78
CA GLY A 43 3.06 -10.79 -15.41
C GLY A 43 2.31 -9.85 -14.46
N ASP A 44 1.42 -10.44 -13.66
CA ASP A 44 0.81 -9.74 -12.54
C ASP A 44 1.87 -9.44 -11.48
N LYS A 45 1.78 -8.27 -10.85
CA LYS A 45 2.63 -7.90 -9.71
C LYS A 45 1.79 -7.72 -8.47
N ARG A 46 2.35 -8.00 -7.30
CA ARG A 46 1.69 -7.82 -6.01
C ARG A 46 2.66 -7.23 -4.99
N ALA A 47 2.20 -6.30 -4.18
CA ALA A 47 2.97 -5.79 -3.07
C ALA A 47 2.06 -5.31 -1.95
N ALA A 48 2.52 -5.42 -0.71
CA ALA A 48 1.87 -4.81 0.43
C ALA A 48 2.91 -4.30 1.43
N LEU A 49 2.52 -3.28 2.18
CA LEU A 49 3.28 -2.72 3.27
C LEU A 49 2.36 -2.56 4.48
N GLU A 50 2.80 -3.11 5.59
CA GLU A 50 2.33 -2.77 6.92
C GLU A 50 3.44 -2.01 7.64
N ILE A 51 3.12 -0.91 8.30
CA ILE A 51 4.11 -0.11 9.01
C ILE A 51 3.57 0.40 10.34
N LEU A 52 4.44 0.38 11.35
CA LEU A 52 4.23 0.96 12.68
C LEU A 52 5.38 1.96 12.94
N ILE A 53 5.03 3.22 13.17
CA ILE A 53 5.99 4.31 13.37
C ILE A 53 5.76 4.92 14.76
N PRO A 54 6.69 4.75 15.71
CA PRO A 54 6.66 5.50 16.96
C PRO A 54 6.86 7.02 16.72
N VAL A 55 6.01 7.86 17.30
CA VAL A 55 6.07 9.32 17.20
C VAL A 55 5.89 9.94 18.58
N GLY A 56 6.99 10.05 19.33
CA GLY A 56 6.96 10.51 20.73
C GLY A 56 6.11 9.56 21.59
N PRO A 57 5.08 10.07 22.32
CA PRO A 57 4.18 9.22 23.10
C PRO A 57 3.05 8.59 22.27
N ARG A 58 3.04 8.78 20.94
CA ARG A 58 2.04 8.26 20.01
C ARG A 58 2.68 7.28 19.04
N PHE A 59 1.86 6.67 18.19
CA PHE A 59 2.32 5.88 17.05
C PHE A 59 1.43 6.15 15.83
N LEU A 60 1.96 5.86 14.65
CA LEU A 60 1.20 5.77 13.41
C LEU A 60 1.17 4.32 12.94
N TYR A 61 0.06 3.91 12.37
CA TYR A 61 -0.15 2.56 11.87
C TYR A 61 -0.97 2.55 10.57
N GLY A 62 -0.60 1.65 9.67
CA GLY A 62 -1.47 1.25 8.57
C GLY A 62 -0.92 0.05 7.82
N LEU A 63 -1.82 -0.67 7.17
CA LEU A 63 -1.51 -1.73 6.21
C LEU A 63 -2.26 -1.44 4.92
N LEU A 64 -1.53 -1.45 3.80
CA LEU A 64 -2.12 -1.38 2.48
C LEU A 64 -1.36 -2.29 1.50
N GLY A 65 -2.09 -2.91 0.59
CA GLY A 65 -1.52 -3.70 -0.48
C GLY A 65 -2.32 -3.59 -1.77
N ALA A 66 -1.61 -3.81 -2.86
CA ALA A 66 -2.15 -3.73 -4.19
C ALA A 66 -1.63 -4.84 -5.09
N LYS A 67 -2.41 -5.13 -6.11
CA LYS A 67 -2.01 -5.91 -7.27
C LYS A 67 -2.03 -5.06 -8.52
N PHE A 68 -1.10 -5.32 -9.42
CA PHE A 68 -1.07 -4.78 -10.75
C PHE A 68 -1.38 -5.89 -11.76
N ILE A 69 -2.39 -5.67 -12.60
CA ILE A 69 -2.84 -6.62 -13.62
C ILE A 69 -2.64 -5.95 -14.99
N PRO A 70 -1.63 -6.37 -15.78
CA PRO A 70 -1.37 -5.77 -17.08
C PRO A 70 -2.52 -5.98 -18.07
N ASN A 71 -2.79 -4.97 -18.89
CA ASN A 71 -3.81 -5.03 -19.93
C ASN A 71 -3.42 -4.19 -21.15
N ASP A 72 -4.21 -4.26 -22.22
CA ASP A 72 -3.95 -3.57 -23.49
C ASP A 72 -4.66 -2.20 -23.59
N SER A 73 -5.03 -1.58 -22.46
CA SER A 73 -5.79 -0.33 -22.45
C SER A 73 -4.98 0.93 -22.80
N GLY A 74 -3.65 0.83 -22.80
CA GLY A 74 -2.73 1.95 -23.03
C GLY A 74 -2.61 2.92 -21.84
N LYS A 75 -3.18 2.58 -20.68
CA LYS A 75 -3.24 3.45 -19.49
C LYS A 75 -3.13 2.62 -18.20
N ILE A 76 -2.86 3.30 -17.08
CA ILE A 76 -2.98 2.71 -15.75
C ILE A 76 -4.32 3.16 -15.15
N VAL A 77 -5.16 2.21 -14.76
CA VAL A 77 -6.38 2.48 -13.99
C VAL A 77 -6.13 2.14 -12.53
N VAL A 78 -6.09 3.15 -11.68
CA VAL A 78 -5.97 3.02 -10.22
C VAL A 78 -7.35 2.75 -9.65
N GLN A 79 -7.51 1.63 -8.95
CA GLN A 79 -8.74 1.15 -8.33
C GLN A 79 -8.55 1.00 -6.82
N ILE A 80 -9.45 1.56 -6.03
CA ILE A 80 -9.46 1.42 -4.57
C ILE A 80 -10.76 0.79 -4.12
N LEU A 81 -10.66 -0.36 -3.44
CA LEU A 81 -11.79 -1.00 -2.78
C LEU A 81 -12.02 -0.37 -1.40
N VAL A 82 -13.19 0.23 -1.20
CA VAL A 82 -13.59 0.90 0.04
C VAL A 82 -14.62 0.06 0.78
N SER A 83 -14.45 -0.04 2.09
CA SER A 83 -15.37 -0.66 3.04
C SER A 83 -15.99 0.40 3.96
N THR A 84 -17.23 0.19 4.40
CA THR A 84 -17.99 1.21 5.15
C THR A 84 -18.54 0.76 6.52
N THR A 85 -18.18 -0.39 7.09
CA THR A 85 -18.75 -0.85 8.38
C THR A 85 -17.85 -1.84 9.11
N GLU A 86 -17.84 -1.78 10.46
CA GLU A 86 -17.21 -2.69 11.44
C GLU A 86 -16.63 -3.98 10.85
N GLU A 87 -15.38 -3.87 10.42
CA GLU A 87 -14.68 -5.01 9.85
C GLU A 87 -14.06 -5.84 10.98
N ALA A 88 -13.85 -7.13 10.71
CA ALA A 88 -13.30 -8.05 11.69
C ALA A 88 -11.95 -7.55 12.24
N ASP A 89 -11.69 -7.83 13.51
CA ASP A 89 -10.39 -7.58 14.13
C ASP A 89 -9.28 -8.28 13.33
N TYR A 90 -8.26 -7.52 12.94
CA TYR A 90 -7.05 -8.04 12.33
C TYR A 90 -5.95 -8.27 13.38
N LYS A 91 -6.07 -9.40 14.09
CA LYS A 91 -5.17 -9.74 15.21
C LYS A 91 -3.72 -10.06 14.82
N LYS A 92 -3.44 -10.24 13.53
CA LYS A 92 -2.10 -10.53 12.98
C LYS A 92 -1.32 -9.27 12.60
N SER A 93 -1.83 -8.09 12.95
CA SER A 93 -1.12 -6.84 12.70
C SER A 93 0.01 -6.60 13.69
N ILE A 94 1.02 -5.82 13.29
CA ILE A 94 2.09 -5.38 14.19
C ILE A 94 1.51 -4.64 15.41
N ALA A 95 0.54 -3.75 15.20
CA ALA A 95 -0.04 -2.94 16.27
C ALA A 95 -0.89 -3.76 17.25
N SER A 96 -1.68 -4.73 16.77
CA SER A 96 -2.45 -5.60 17.66
C SER A 96 -1.58 -6.62 18.40
N GLU A 97 -0.55 -7.18 17.77
CA GLU A 97 0.40 -8.09 18.44
C GLU A 97 1.11 -7.39 19.62
N GLN A 98 1.33 -6.09 19.53
CA GLN A 98 1.93 -5.27 20.58
C GLN A 98 0.92 -4.64 21.54
N HIS A 99 -0.37 -4.92 21.36
CA HIS A 99 -1.46 -4.37 22.17
C HIS A 99 -1.47 -2.82 22.19
N LEU A 100 -1.03 -2.20 21.08
CA LEU A 100 -0.99 -0.75 20.93
C LEU A 100 -2.30 -0.20 20.36
N ASP A 101 -2.97 -0.98 19.51
CA ASP A 101 -4.18 -0.56 18.80
C ASP A 101 -5.13 -1.73 18.51
N THR A 102 -6.41 -1.40 18.36
CA THR A 102 -7.41 -2.28 17.77
C THR A 102 -7.35 -2.09 16.26
N VAL A 103 -6.87 -3.11 15.54
CA VAL A 103 -6.78 -3.05 14.08
C VAL A 103 -7.97 -3.73 13.45
N ARG A 104 -8.61 -3.04 12.50
CA ARG A 104 -9.73 -3.51 11.69
C ARG A 104 -9.24 -3.83 10.30
N VAL A 105 -9.72 -4.93 9.73
CA VAL A 105 -9.55 -5.24 8.30
C VAL A 105 -10.18 -4.14 7.43
N GLY A 106 -9.73 -3.96 6.19
CA GLY A 106 -10.33 -3.12 5.15
C GLY A 106 -9.91 -1.64 5.14
N LEU A 107 -10.55 -0.86 4.26
CA LEU A 107 -10.20 0.54 3.99
C LEU A 107 -11.41 1.47 4.13
N PRO A 108 -11.51 2.22 5.24
CA PRO A 108 -12.49 3.26 5.42
C PRO A 108 -12.47 4.31 4.31
N ARG A 109 -13.66 4.80 3.94
CA ARG A 109 -13.82 5.86 2.94
C ARG A 109 -13.01 7.11 3.26
N GLU A 110 -12.80 7.43 4.53
CA GLU A 110 -12.03 8.61 4.94
C GLU A 110 -10.56 8.59 4.52
N TYR A 111 -9.99 7.41 4.21
CA TYR A 111 -8.60 7.28 3.76
C TYR A 111 -8.46 7.13 2.24
N SER A 112 -9.55 6.85 1.53
CA SER A 112 -9.51 6.46 0.11
C SER A 112 -8.93 7.57 -0.79
N ASN A 113 -9.24 8.84 -0.51
CA ASN A 113 -8.68 9.96 -1.26
C ASN A 113 -7.16 10.06 -1.06
N SER A 114 -6.67 9.89 0.18
CA SER A 114 -5.24 9.91 0.47
C SER A 114 -4.50 8.74 -0.20
N VAL A 115 -5.12 7.57 -0.31
CA VAL A 115 -4.55 6.44 -1.06
C VAL A 115 -4.45 6.76 -2.55
N ILE A 116 -5.49 7.36 -3.16
CA ILE A 116 -5.42 7.84 -4.55
C ILE A 116 -4.29 8.86 -4.70
N GLU A 117 -4.23 9.88 -3.84
CA GLU A 117 -3.20 10.92 -3.92
C GLU A 117 -1.78 10.34 -3.85
N GLY A 118 -1.54 9.43 -2.91
CA GLY A 118 -0.26 8.75 -2.77
C GLY A 118 0.09 7.88 -3.97
N ALA A 119 -0.87 7.12 -4.49
CA ALA A 119 -0.68 6.32 -5.69
C ALA A 119 -0.35 7.18 -6.92
N LEU A 120 -1.12 8.25 -7.15
CA LEU A 120 -0.91 9.19 -8.25
C LEU A 120 0.45 9.90 -8.15
N GLN A 121 0.84 10.31 -6.94
CA GLN A 121 2.15 10.92 -6.68
C GLN A 121 3.30 9.97 -7.05
N ALA A 122 3.15 8.68 -6.73
CA ALA A 122 4.16 7.68 -7.03
C ALA A 122 4.18 7.24 -8.51
N LEU A 123 3.07 7.39 -9.25
CA LEU A 123 2.96 7.11 -10.69
C LEU A 123 3.64 8.19 -11.56
N ASN A 124 4.93 8.37 -11.36
CA ASN A 124 5.80 9.21 -12.20
C ASN A 124 6.18 8.49 -13.52
N PRO A 125 6.77 9.19 -14.51
CA PRO A 125 7.10 8.60 -15.82
C PRO A 125 7.93 7.31 -15.75
N GLN A 126 8.87 7.20 -14.80
CA GLN A 126 9.68 5.99 -14.64
C GLN A 126 8.80 4.82 -14.17
N SER A 127 8.07 5.00 -13.07
CA SER A 127 7.21 3.93 -12.53
C SER A 127 6.10 3.51 -13.51
N CYS A 128 5.54 4.44 -14.28
CA CYS A 128 4.58 4.15 -15.34
C CYS A 128 5.22 3.29 -16.44
N THR A 129 6.49 3.53 -16.77
CA THR A 129 7.23 2.74 -17.77
C THR A 129 7.51 1.31 -17.26
N GLU A 130 7.86 1.17 -15.98
CA GLU A 130 8.15 -0.13 -15.35
C GLU A 130 6.91 -1.00 -15.12
N LEU A 131 5.75 -0.37 -14.84
CA LEU A 131 4.48 -1.06 -14.70
C LEU A 131 3.83 -1.34 -16.06
N GLY A 132 3.82 -0.35 -16.95
CA GLY A 132 3.10 -0.40 -18.23
C GLY A 132 1.60 -0.17 -18.08
N SER A 133 0.84 -0.52 -19.12
CA SER A 133 -0.62 -0.46 -19.16
C SER A 133 -1.26 -1.56 -18.31
N GLY A 134 -2.28 -1.23 -17.51
CA GLY A 134 -2.92 -2.18 -16.61
C GLY A 134 -3.86 -1.58 -15.57
N ILE A 135 -4.27 -2.42 -14.63
CA ILE A 135 -5.08 -2.05 -13.47
C ILE A 135 -4.21 -2.15 -12.22
N LEU A 136 -4.04 -1.03 -11.50
CA LEU A 136 -3.46 -0.99 -10.16
C LEU A 136 -4.61 -1.03 -9.15
N ARG A 137 -4.84 -2.18 -8.52
CA ARG A 137 -5.94 -2.35 -7.57
C ARG A 137 -5.43 -2.49 -6.14
N PHE A 138 -5.82 -1.54 -5.28
CA PHE A 138 -5.69 -1.63 -3.83
C PHE A 138 -6.87 -2.43 -3.27
N ASP A 139 -6.59 -3.67 -2.87
CA ASP A 139 -7.57 -4.63 -2.37
C ASP A 139 -7.14 -5.33 -1.07
N GLN A 140 -6.07 -4.85 -0.44
CA GLN A 140 -5.62 -5.31 0.87
C GLN A 140 -5.46 -4.09 1.77
N ALA A 141 -6.14 -4.08 2.90
CA ALA A 141 -6.07 -2.96 3.82
C ALA A 141 -6.34 -3.40 5.25
N ALA A 142 -5.72 -2.73 6.20
CA ALA A 142 -6.12 -2.74 7.59
C ALA A 142 -5.74 -1.41 8.24
N TRP A 143 -6.55 -0.94 9.17
CA TRP A 143 -6.39 0.35 9.84
C TRP A 143 -6.56 0.19 11.35
N GLY A 144 -5.85 1.01 12.12
CA GLY A 144 -5.93 1.06 13.56
C GLY A 144 -6.89 2.16 14.02
N GLU A 145 -7.70 1.88 15.03
CA GLU A 145 -8.67 2.85 15.58
C GLU A 145 -8.00 4.12 16.11
N ILE A 146 -6.72 4.04 16.52
CA ILE A 146 -5.98 5.15 17.11
C ILE A 146 -4.82 5.63 16.19
N GLY A 147 -4.05 4.70 15.65
CA GLY A 147 -2.80 4.98 14.95
C GLY A 147 -2.95 5.33 13.46
N SER A 148 -4.11 5.08 12.85
CA SER A 148 -4.30 5.37 11.44
C SER A 148 -4.62 6.82 11.14
N SER A 149 -4.22 7.26 9.95
CA SER A 149 -4.45 8.62 9.49
C SER A 149 -4.40 8.73 7.96
N ASN A 150 -4.94 9.82 7.43
CA ASN A 150 -4.80 10.17 6.02
C ASN A 150 -3.34 10.28 5.56
N LYS A 151 -2.45 10.83 6.41
CA LYS A 151 -1.03 10.96 6.06
C LYS A 151 -0.38 9.59 5.86
N ILE A 152 -0.58 8.66 6.80
CA ILE A 152 0.10 7.35 6.72
C ILE A 152 -0.41 6.53 5.52
N PHE A 153 -1.71 6.53 5.23
CA PHE A 153 -2.24 5.81 4.06
C PHE A 153 -1.76 6.38 2.72
N ARG A 154 -1.53 7.69 2.63
CA ARG A 154 -0.90 8.31 1.45
C ARG A 154 0.54 7.83 1.26
N GLN A 155 1.34 7.83 2.33
CA GLN A 155 2.73 7.38 2.30
C GLN A 155 2.82 5.88 1.95
N ILE A 156 1.99 5.04 2.55
CA ILE A 156 1.95 3.60 2.27
C ILE A 156 1.56 3.37 0.81
N ALA A 157 0.52 4.04 0.29
CA ALA A 157 0.09 3.90 -1.10
C ALA A 157 1.21 4.25 -2.08
N ALA A 158 1.89 5.38 -1.87
CA ALA A 158 3.03 5.79 -2.68
C ALA A 158 4.15 4.73 -2.63
N THR A 159 4.44 4.22 -1.44
CA THR A 159 5.44 3.16 -1.22
C THR A 159 5.08 1.88 -1.97
N VAL A 160 3.84 1.41 -1.87
CA VAL A 160 3.37 0.19 -2.53
C VAL A 160 3.50 0.30 -4.06
N VAL A 161 3.19 1.46 -4.65
CA VAL A 161 3.41 1.69 -6.08
C VAL A 161 4.88 1.57 -6.46
N GLN A 162 5.77 2.17 -5.68
CA GLN A 162 7.21 2.05 -5.93
C GLN A 162 7.69 0.60 -5.78
N LEU A 163 7.18 -0.15 -4.80
CA LEU A 163 7.48 -1.57 -4.62
C LEU A 163 7.00 -2.42 -5.82
N LEU A 164 5.83 -2.12 -6.39
CA LEU A 164 5.35 -2.79 -7.61
C LEU A 164 6.18 -2.43 -8.86
N ALA A 165 6.68 -1.20 -8.93
CA ALA A 165 7.55 -0.74 -10.01
C ALA A 165 9.00 -1.28 -9.88
N LEU A 166 9.33 -2.02 -8.82
CA LEU A 166 10.61 -2.70 -8.71
C LEU A 166 10.72 -3.84 -9.72
N ASN A 167 11.90 -3.94 -10.33
CA ASN A 167 12.31 -5.11 -11.11
C ASN A 167 12.87 -6.20 -10.19
N SER A 168 12.66 -7.46 -10.58
CA SER A 168 12.82 -8.66 -9.74
C SER A 168 14.24 -8.93 -9.19
N ASP A 169 15.24 -8.15 -9.61
CA ASP A 169 16.67 -8.41 -9.32
C ASP A 169 17.25 -7.57 -8.17
N LYS A 170 16.42 -7.01 -7.29
CA LYS A 170 16.83 -5.96 -6.34
C LYS A 170 16.89 -6.43 -4.88
N ASN A 171 17.94 -6.00 -4.16
CA ASN A 171 18.37 -6.47 -2.83
C ASN A 171 17.66 -5.73 -1.67
N GLN A 172 17.69 -6.29 -0.46
CA GLN A 172 17.02 -5.80 0.77
C GLN A 172 17.33 -4.33 1.11
N THR A 173 18.51 -3.82 0.73
CA THR A 173 18.92 -2.42 0.92
C THR A 173 17.99 -1.44 0.22
N GLN A 174 17.57 -1.72 -1.02
CA GLN A 174 16.71 -0.82 -1.80
C GLN A 174 15.27 -0.80 -1.28
N LEU A 175 14.78 -1.93 -0.74
CA LEU A 175 13.48 -1.97 -0.06
C LEU A 175 13.47 -1.05 1.15
N THR A 176 14.54 -1.11 1.95
CA THR A 176 14.72 -0.25 3.11
C THR A 176 14.78 1.23 2.71
N GLU A 177 15.53 1.57 1.66
CA GLU A 177 15.63 2.95 1.15
C GLU A 177 14.27 3.50 0.67
N ILE A 178 13.50 2.70 -0.07
CA ILE A 178 12.16 3.08 -0.53
C ILE A 178 11.25 3.36 0.68
N ILE A 179 11.22 2.47 1.67
CA ILE A 179 10.36 2.67 2.85
C ILE A 179 10.79 3.92 3.62
N LYS A 180 12.10 4.13 3.83
CA LYS A 180 12.62 5.34 4.49
C LYS A 180 12.21 6.60 3.74
N ALA A 181 12.35 6.62 2.41
CA ALA A 181 12.04 7.79 1.59
C ALA A 181 10.59 8.28 1.75
N TYR A 182 9.63 7.37 1.91
CA TYR A 182 8.22 7.74 2.07
C TYR A 182 7.75 7.81 3.53
N THR A 183 8.52 7.28 4.48
CA THR A 183 8.22 7.37 5.92
C THR A 183 8.57 8.75 6.49
N TYR A 184 9.66 9.36 6.02
CA TYR A 184 10.16 10.65 6.56
C TYR A 184 9.64 11.91 5.85
N ASN A 185 8.81 11.78 4.81
CA ASN A 185 8.16 12.89 4.10
C ASN A 185 6.73 13.14 4.64
#